data_AF-X7E8D0-F1
#
_entry.id   AF-X7E8D0-F1
#
_cell.length_a   1.000
_cell.length_b   1.000
_cell.length_c   1.000
_cell.angle_alpha   90.00
_cell.angle_beta   90.00
_cell.angle_gamma   90.00
#
_symmetry.space_group_name_H-M   'P 1'
#
loop_
_entity.id
_entity.type
_entity.pdbx_description
1 polymer ?
#
loop_
_entity_poly.entity_id
_entity_poly.type
_entity_poly.pdbx_seq_one_letter_code
_entity_poly.pdbx_strand_id
1 'polypeptide(L)'
;MIEHLFNGLLTALSFEVFPVLLFGVVGGIILGAMPGLTATMGVAILLPFTFGMESTPALVMLIGVYIGGIYGGSIAAILLNTPGTPASAASVLDGYTLTKNGQAARALSISAISSFTGGIISTILLIAFAPILANFALRFNAPEYFALALFGLTIISSISGSNLLKGLLAGTIGLLISTVGLDPINSVPRFTFGVLDLYSGISIIPVLIGLFALSEALTQLETVISDKKQVLRSFSLKMLSRKDLKEITPTAVKSGVIGTMIGSIPGAGADISSFVCYNEAKRASKNPEEFGNGSIKGLSAAESGNNGVTGGALVPLLTLGVPGDAVAAVLLGALVIQGLSPGPLLFTYSPDIVYGIFSSMLVGNIIMLIVGLVGIRFFCKIIEIPRLLMIPVIMFLSIIGAYAINNSMFDIGVAIFFGLLGFTLIKFRVPLSPILIAMILGPMAETNLRKSLLLYEGSWSFLYDRPIALFFVVLTLFSVYTAIRFNMKKKTSVKS
;
A
#
# COMPACT_ATOMS: atom_id res chain seq x y z
N MET A 1 19.88 2.95 -18.78
CA MET A 1 18.55 3.42 -18.29
C MET A 1 17.55 3.51 -19.43
N ILE A 2 17.74 4.38 -20.44
CA ILE A 2 16.77 4.54 -21.55
C ILE A 2 16.56 3.22 -22.31
N GLU A 3 17.64 2.49 -22.61
CA GLU A 3 17.58 1.17 -23.24
C GLU A 3 16.79 0.17 -22.40
N HIS A 4 17.08 0.04 -21.09
CA HIS A 4 16.29 -0.83 -20.21
C HIS A 4 14.82 -0.42 -20.12
N LEU A 5 14.50 0.88 -20.14
CA LEU A 5 13.12 1.35 -20.14
C LEU A 5 12.41 1.00 -21.45
N PHE A 6 13.10 1.13 -22.58
CA PHE A 6 12.58 0.72 -23.88
C PHE A 6 12.34 -0.79 -23.93
N ASN A 7 13.30 -1.60 -23.48
CA ASN A 7 13.13 -3.06 -23.36
C ASN A 7 11.98 -3.40 -22.42
N GLY A 8 11.88 -2.74 -21.26
CA GLY A 8 10.77 -2.91 -20.33
C GLY A 8 9.42 -2.55 -20.96
N LEU A 9 9.35 -1.56 -21.86
CA LEU A 9 8.13 -1.23 -22.58
C LEU A 9 7.75 -2.32 -23.59
N LEU A 10 8.73 -2.87 -24.30
CA LEU A 10 8.51 -4.04 -25.17
C LEU A 10 8.03 -5.24 -24.36
N THR A 11 8.62 -5.49 -23.18
CA THR A 11 8.17 -6.52 -22.25
C THR A 11 6.74 -6.27 -21.79
N ALA A 12 6.39 -5.05 -21.36
CA ALA A 12 5.04 -4.72 -20.90
C ALA A 12 3.95 -4.88 -21.98
N LEU A 13 4.33 -4.72 -23.24
CA LEU A 13 3.46 -4.88 -24.41
C LEU A 13 3.52 -6.28 -25.02
N SER A 14 4.34 -7.19 -24.48
CA SER A 14 4.46 -8.55 -24.98
C SER A 14 3.15 -9.32 -24.80
N PHE A 15 2.95 -10.35 -25.62
CA PHE A 15 1.77 -11.22 -25.53
C PHE A 15 1.67 -11.98 -24.20
N GLU A 16 2.77 -12.15 -23.48
CA GLU A 16 2.81 -12.85 -22.19
C GLU A 16 2.44 -11.92 -21.04
N VAL A 17 2.90 -10.66 -21.07
CA VAL A 17 2.78 -9.73 -19.95
C VAL A 17 1.55 -8.83 -20.07
N PHE A 18 1.22 -8.37 -21.28
CA PHE A 18 0.11 -7.43 -21.48
C PHE A 18 -1.26 -7.99 -21.00
N PRO A 19 -1.64 -9.24 -21.33
CA PRO A 19 -2.91 -9.81 -20.85
C PRO A 19 -2.95 -9.95 -19.33
N VAL A 20 -1.81 -10.31 -18.72
CA VAL A 20 -1.66 -10.44 -17.26
C VAL A 20 -1.77 -9.08 -16.57
N LEU A 21 -1.14 -8.04 -17.14
CA LEU A 21 -1.28 -6.66 -16.67
C LEU A 21 -2.72 -6.18 -16.77
N LEU A 22 -3.38 -6.41 -17.92
CA LEU A 22 -4.77 -6.06 -18.13
C LEU A 22 -5.69 -6.77 -17.13
N PHE A 23 -5.47 -8.07 -16.92
CA PHE A 23 -6.20 -8.85 -15.91
C PHE A 23 -5.98 -8.31 -14.50
N GLY A 24 -4.74 -7.98 -14.15
CA GLY A 24 -4.40 -7.37 -12.87
C GLY A 24 -5.11 -6.03 -12.67
N VAL A 25 -5.06 -5.13 -13.65
CA VAL A 25 -5.72 -3.81 -13.56
C VAL A 25 -7.24 -3.96 -13.48
N VAL A 26 -7.86 -4.76 -14.33
CA VAL A 26 -9.31 -4.98 -14.32
C VAL A 26 -9.76 -5.65 -13.03
N GLY A 27 -9.06 -6.71 -12.60
CA GLY A 27 -9.32 -7.42 -11.36
C GLY A 27 -9.15 -6.49 -10.15
N GLY A 28 -8.11 -5.66 -10.14
CA GLY A 28 -7.89 -4.63 -9.13
C GLY A 28 -9.07 -3.64 -9.07
N ILE A 29 -9.51 -3.11 -10.22
CA ILE A 29 -10.65 -2.18 -10.28
C ILE A 29 -11.92 -2.83 -9.72
N ILE A 30 -12.20 -4.07 -10.12
CA ILE A 30 -13.38 -4.82 -9.67
C ILE A 30 -13.33 -5.04 -8.15
N LEU A 31 -12.19 -5.51 -7.64
CA LEU A 31 -11.99 -5.75 -6.21
C LEU A 31 -12.10 -4.45 -5.42
N GLY A 32 -11.42 -3.38 -5.84
CA GLY A 32 -11.49 -2.08 -5.16
C GLY A 32 -12.87 -1.42 -5.22
N ALA A 33 -13.62 -1.62 -6.30
CA ALA A 33 -14.96 -1.04 -6.47
C ALA A 33 -16.02 -1.69 -5.56
N MET A 34 -15.72 -2.84 -4.96
CA MET A 34 -16.62 -3.50 -4.02
C MET A 34 -16.41 -2.94 -2.60
N PRO A 35 -17.47 -2.48 -1.91
CA PRO A 35 -17.35 -1.97 -0.55
C PRO A 35 -16.75 -3.00 0.41
N GLY A 36 -15.71 -2.59 1.15
CA GLY A 36 -15.01 -3.43 2.12
C GLY A 36 -13.84 -4.24 1.54
N LEU A 37 -13.67 -4.31 0.22
CA LEU A 37 -12.53 -5.01 -0.39
C LEU A 37 -11.39 -4.02 -0.67
N THR A 38 -10.29 -4.17 0.06
CA THR A 38 -9.15 -3.24 -0.05
C THR A 38 -8.17 -3.66 -1.14
N ALA A 39 -7.37 -2.71 -1.63
CA ALA A 39 -6.28 -3.00 -2.58
C ALA A 39 -5.26 -3.99 -1.99
N THR A 40 -4.92 -3.85 -0.70
CA THR A 40 -4.01 -4.77 0.01
C THR A 40 -4.55 -6.19 0.01
N MET A 41 -5.85 -6.34 0.29
CA MET A 41 -6.54 -7.62 0.25
C MET A 41 -6.55 -8.21 -1.18
N GLY A 42 -6.81 -7.39 -2.20
CA GLY A 42 -6.78 -7.83 -3.59
C GLY A 42 -5.41 -8.37 -4.03
N VAL A 43 -4.33 -7.67 -3.69
CA VAL A 43 -2.97 -8.16 -3.93
C VAL A 43 -2.70 -9.44 -3.14
N ALA A 44 -3.13 -9.53 -1.88
CA ALA A 44 -2.96 -10.71 -1.04
C ALA A 44 -3.66 -11.97 -1.60
N ILE A 45 -4.88 -11.83 -2.13
CA ILE A 45 -5.67 -12.95 -2.68
C ILE A 45 -5.14 -13.40 -4.04
N LEU A 46 -4.58 -12.49 -4.83
CA LEU A 46 -4.03 -12.80 -6.14
C LEU A 46 -2.54 -13.22 -6.09
N LEU A 47 -1.87 -12.98 -4.97
CA LEU A 47 -0.49 -13.42 -4.74
C LEU A 47 -0.27 -14.92 -5.02
N PRO A 48 -1.11 -15.86 -4.55
CA PRO A 48 -0.96 -17.28 -4.84
C PRO A 48 -0.93 -17.66 -6.32
N PHE A 49 -1.63 -16.92 -7.17
CA PHE A 49 -1.63 -17.18 -8.62
C PHE A 49 -0.27 -16.90 -9.25
N THR A 50 0.59 -16.13 -8.58
CA THR A 50 1.92 -15.80 -9.09
C THR A 50 2.97 -16.88 -8.84
N PHE A 51 2.72 -17.87 -7.97
CA PHE A 51 3.78 -18.78 -7.52
C PHE A 51 4.29 -19.69 -8.64
N GLY A 52 3.42 -20.02 -9.60
CA GLY A 52 3.80 -20.80 -10.79
C GLY A 52 4.15 -19.95 -12.02
N MET A 53 4.16 -18.62 -11.90
CA MET A 53 4.44 -17.70 -13.00
C MET A 53 5.91 -17.28 -13.00
N GLU A 54 6.44 -16.91 -14.16
CA GLU A 54 7.72 -16.20 -14.23
C GLU A 54 7.66 -14.86 -13.49
N SER A 55 8.80 -14.42 -12.96
CA SER A 55 8.87 -13.30 -12.01
C SER A 55 8.36 -11.97 -12.58
N THR A 56 8.60 -11.69 -13.87
CA THR A 56 8.12 -10.45 -14.49
C THR A 56 6.58 -10.46 -14.62
N PRO A 57 5.93 -11.43 -15.32
CA PRO A 57 4.47 -11.53 -15.34
C PRO A 57 3.83 -11.56 -13.95
N ALA A 58 4.41 -12.32 -13.00
CA ALA A 58 3.96 -12.41 -11.61
C ALA A 58 3.83 -11.03 -10.94
N LEU A 59 4.93 -10.27 -10.92
CA LEU A 59 4.97 -8.97 -10.27
C LEU A 59 4.13 -7.94 -11.03
N VAL A 60 4.10 -8.00 -12.36
CA VAL A 60 3.29 -7.12 -13.20
C VAL A 60 1.80 -7.33 -12.93
N MET A 61 1.34 -8.57 -12.71
CA MET A 61 -0.04 -8.85 -12.31
C MET A 61 -0.39 -8.12 -11.02
N LEU A 62 0.43 -8.28 -9.99
CA LEU A 62 0.19 -7.69 -8.66
C LEU A 62 0.27 -6.16 -8.67
N ILE A 63 1.16 -5.59 -9.49
CA ILE A 63 1.22 -4.16 -9.75
C ILE A 63 -0.04 -3.67 -10.45
N GLY A 64 -0.55 -4.42 -11.43
CA GLY A 64 -1.84 -4.14 -12.05
C GLY A 64 -2.97 -4.11 -11.02
N VAL A 65 -3.02 -5.10 -10.13
CA VAL A 65 -4.00 -5.15 -9.03
C VAL A 65 -3.85 -3.97 -8.08
N TYR A 66 -2.62 -3.57 -7.78
CA TYR A 66 -2.34 -2.41 -6.94
C TYR A 66 -2.88 -1.11 -7.58
N ILE A 67 -2.51 -0.82 -8.83
CA ILE A 67 -2.99 0.36 -9.58
C ILE A 67 -4.52 0.34 -9.69
N GLY A 68 -5.08 -0.78 -10.13
CA GLY A 68 -6.52 -0.93 -10.31
C GLY A 68 -7.30 -0.84 -9.00
N GLY A 69 -6.80 -1.44 -7.93
CA GLY A 69 -7.44 -1.47 -6.62
C GLY A 69 -7.48 -0.11 -5.92
N ILE A 70 -6.41 0.67 -6.03
CA ILE A 70 -6.35 2.02 -5.45
C ILE A 70 -7.35 2.96 -6.13
N TYR A 71 -7.43 2.95 -7.46
CA TYR A 71 -8.46 3.69 -8.20
C TYR A 71 -9.87 3.10 -7.96
N GLY A 72 -10.00 1.77 -7.99
CA GLY A 72 -11.27 1.07 -7.83
C GLY A 72 -11.98 1.44 -6.52
N GLY A 73 -11.23 1.61 -5.42
CA GLY A 73 -11.74 2.04 -4.12
C GLY A 73 -12.60 3.32 -4.17
N SER A 74 -12.29 4.21 -5.11
CA SER A 74 -12.96 5.49 -5.26
C SER A 74 -14.31 5.38 -5.98
N ILE A 75 -14.53 4.30 -6.73
CA ILE A 75 -15.81 4.03 -7.38
C ILE A 75 -16.92 3.84 -6.33
N ALA A 76 -16.68 2.98 -5.33
CA ALA A 76 -17.59 2.78 -4.21
C ALA A 76 -17.77 4.05 -3.36
N ALA A 77 -16.68 4.79 -3.11
CA ALA A 77 -16.71 6.05 -2.38
C ALA A 77 -17.62 7.09 -3.05
N ILE A 78 -17.47 7.27 -4.36
CA ILE A 78 -18.21 8.26 -5.15
C ILE A 78 -19.68 7.86 -5.31
N LEU A 79 -19.97 6.58 -5.53
CA LEU A 79 -21.33 6.13 -5.85
C LEU A 79 -22.19 5.84 -4.61
N LEU A 80 -21.59 5.29 -3.55
CA LEU A 80 -22.32 4.74 -2.41
C LEU A 80 -21.99 5.38 -1.05
N ASN A 81 -21.12 6.38 -0.99
CA ASN A 81 -20.66 6.96 0.28
C ASN A 81 -19.99 5.93 1.21
N THR A 82 -19.53 4.80 0.65
CA THR A 82 -18.88 3.72 1.39
C THR A 82 -17.53 3.50 0.72
N PRO A 83 -16.43 4.05 1.28
CA PRO A 83 -15.14 3.97 0.62
C PRO A 83 -14.65 2.51 0.57
N GLY A 84 -14.19 2.06 -0.60
CA GLY A 84 -13.66 0.70 -0.76
C GLY A 84 -12.29 0.52 -0.09
N THR A 85 -11.53 1.61 0.05
CA THR A 85 -10.26 1.65 0.80
C THR A 85 -10.26 2.83 1.77
N PRO A 86 -9.45 2.79 2.85
CA PRO A 86 -9.27 3.95 3.73
C PRO A 86 -8.84 5.22 2.98
N ALA A 87 -8.10 5.08 1.88
CA ALA A 87 -7.61 6.20 1.09
C ALA A 87 -8.70 6.92 0.27
N SER A 88 -9.74 6.20 -0.12
CA SER A 88 -10.89 6.77 -0.82
C SER A 88 -11.85 7.51 0.12
N ALA A 89 -11.62 7.52 1.43
CA ALA A 89 -12.45 8.24 2.40
C ALA A 89 -12.46 9.76 2.17
N ALA A 90 -11.33 10.35 1.74
CA ALA A 90 -11.31 11.77 1.37
C ALA A 90 -12.10 12.03 0.07
N SER A 91 -12.13 11.07 -0.85
CA SER A 91 -12.86 11.14 -2.12
C SER A 91 -14.38 11.17 -1.91
N VAL A 92 -14.87 10.54 -0.82
CA VAL A 92 -16.27 10.59 -0.42
C VAL A 92 -16.77 12.03 -0.25
N LEU A 93 -15.95 12.91 0.35
CA LEU A 93 -16.35 14.27 0.77
C LEU A 93 -16.97 15.08 -0.37
N ASP A 94 -16.35 15.07 -1.54
CA ASP A 94 -16.83 15.79 -2.71
C ASP A 94 -17.42 14.87 -3.79
N GLY A 95 -16.88 13.66 -3.94
CA GLY A 95 -17.31 12.70 -4.95
C GLY A 95 -18.75 12.24 -4.75
N TYR A 96 -19.14 11.89 -3.53
CA TYR A 96 -20.51 11.48 -3.24
C TYR A 96 -21.50 12.65 -3.34
N THR A 97 -21.08 13.86 -2.97
CA THR A 97 -21.89 15.06 -3.12
C THR A 97 -22.18 15.37 -4.60
N LEU A 98 -21.20 15.19 -5.49
CA LEU A 98 -21.41 15.29 -6.94
C LEU A 98 -22.40 14.22 -7.46
N THR A 99 -22.30 12.99 -6.96
CA THR A 99 -23.25 11.91 -7.28
C THR A 99 -24.68 12.25 -6.84
N LYS A 100 -24.86 12.78 -5.63
CA LYS A 100 -26.16 13.26 -5.12
C LYS A 100 -26.77 14.34 -6.00
N ASN A 101 -25.93 15.18 -6.61
CA ASN A 101 -26.34 16.23 -7.56
C ASN A 101 -26.58 15.69 -8.99
N GLY A 102 -26.63 14.36 -9.20
CA GLY A 102 -26.86 13.73 -10.49
C GLY A 102 -25.64 13.73 -11.43
N GLN A 103 -24.45 14.08 -10.92
CA GLN A 103 -23.21 14.24 -11.69
C GLN A 103 -22.23 13.07 -11.50
N ALA A 104 -22.73 11.86 -11.25
CA ALA A 104 -21.89 10.70 -10.96
C ALA A 104 -20.88 10.38 -12.07
N ALA A 105 -21.28 10.43 -13.35
CA ALA A 105 -20.35 10.19 -14.46
C ALA A 105 -19.24 11.26 -14.54
N ARG A 106 -19.55 12.52 -14.21
CA ARG A 106 -18.55 13.61 -14.12
C ARG A 106 -17.58 13.36 -12.97
N ALA A 107 -18.08 12.97 -11.79
CA ALA A 107 -17.25 12.64 -10.63
C ALA A 107 -16.31 11.45 -10.90
N LEU A 108 -16.84 10.36 -11.47
CA LEU A 108 -16.03 9.19 -11.87
C LEU A 108 -15.00 9.54 -12.94
N SER A 109 -15.35 10.40 -13.91
CA SER A 109 -14.39 10.89 -14.91
C SER A 109 -13.26 11.71 -14.29
N ILE A 110 -13.58 12.58 -13.32
CA ILE A 110 -12.58 13.36 -12.56
C ILE A 110 -11.65 12.41 -11.79
N SER A 111 -12.21 11.40 -11.12
CA SER A 111 -11.45 10.40 -10.37
C SER A 111 -10.52 9.61 -11.27
N ALA A 112 -10.99 9.07 -12.39
CA ALA A 112 -10.15 8.31 -13.32
C ALA A 112 -8.98 9.14 -13.88
N ILE A 113 -9.25 10.37 -14.33
CA ILE A 113 -8.22 11.25 -14.90
C ILE A 113 -7.22 11.74 -13.85
N SER A 114 -7.70 12.06 -12.64
CA SER A 114 -6.83 12.48 -11.54
C SER A 114 -5.97 11.33 -11.04
N SER A 115 -6.55 10.13 -10.94
CA SER A 115 -5.84 8.89 -10.58
C SER A 115 -4.75 8.58 -11.59
N PHE A 116 -5.06 8.67 -12.89
CA PHE A 116 -4.09 8.51 -13.97
C PHE A 116 -2.96 9.53 -13.87
N THR A 117 -3.29 10.80 -13.63
CA THR A 117 -2.30 11.87 -13.52
C THR A 117 -1.36 11.61 -12.33
N GLY A 118 -1.91 11.26 -11.17
CA GLY A 118 -1.13 10.92 -9.97
C GLY A 118 -0.27 9.68 -10.19
N GLY A 119 -0.83 8.62 -10.76
CA GLY A 119 -0.14 7.37 -11.05
C GLY A 119 1.01 7.54 -12.04
N ILE A 120 0.81 8.27 -13.13
CA ILE A 120 1.87 8.59 -14.11
C ILE A 120 2.98 9.42 -13.49
N ILE A 121 2.64 10.47 -12.72
CA ILE A 121 3.64 11.28 -12.01
C ILE A 121 4.45 10.41 -11.06
N SER A 122 3.78 9.58 -10.25
CA SER A 122 4.47 8.70 -9.31
C SER A 122 5.39 7.70 -10.00
N THR A 123 4.98 7.18 -11.16
CA THR A 123 5.80 6.24 -11.93
C THR A 123 7.01 6.94 -12.55
N ILE A 124 6.84 8.15 -13.08
CA ILE A 124 7.96 8.95 -13.61
C ILE A 124 8.97 9.27 -12.50
N LEU A 125 8.48 9.71 -11.34
CA LEU A 125 9.33 10.01 -10.19
C LEU A 125 9.98 8.75 -9.62
N LEU A 126 9.30 7.60 -9.62
CA LEU A 126 9.89 6.30 -9.29
C LEU A 126 11.06 5.96 -10.24
N ILE A 127 10.85 6.06 -11.56
CA ILE A 127 11.88 5.82 -12.58
C ILE A 127 13.08 6.76 -12.39
N ALA A 128 12.83 8.02 -12.04
CA ALA A 128 13.87 9.01 -11.86
C ALA A 128 14.66 8.81 -10.55
N PHE A 129 13.98 8.59 -9.42
CA PHE A 129 14.60 8.58 -8.10
C PHE A 129 15.09 7.21 -7.65
N ALA A 130 14.43 6.12 -8.05
CA ALA A 130 14.81 4.79 -7.55
C ALA A 130 16.25 4.38 -7.93
N PRO A 131 16.72 4.57 -9.19
CA PRO A 131 18.12 4.27 -9.51
C PRO A 131 19.12 5.14 -8.75
N ILE A 132 18.78 6.41 -8.49
CA ILE A 132 19.62 7.34 -7.72
C ILE A 132 19.72 6.85 -6.27
N LEU A 133 18.59 6.52 -5.66
CA LEU A 133 18.52 6.03 -4.30
C LEU A 133 19.18 4.66 -4.14
N ALA A 134 19.03 3.75 -5.11
CA ALA A 134 19.73 2.47 -5.14
C ALA A 134 21.26 2.66 -5.18
N ASN A 135 21.78 3.55 -6.04
CA ASN A 135 23.21 3.84 -6.06
C ASN A 135 23.71 4.47 -4.75
N PHE A 136 22.90 5.32 -4.12
CA PHE A 136 23.23 5.86 -2.80
C PHE A 136 23.23 4.78 -1.72
N ALA A 137 22.26 3.85 -1.77
CA ALA A 137 22.12 2.74 -0.84
C ALA A 137 23.26 1.71 -0.91
N LEU A 138 24.02 1.65 -2.02
CA LEU A 138 25.26 0.85 -2.09
C LEU A 138 26.31 1.28 -1.05
N ARG A 139 26.19 2.48 -0.47
CA ARG A 139 27.08 2.97 0.61
C ARG A 139 26.67 2.49 1.99
N PHE A 140 25.50 1.88 2.13
CA PHE A 140 24.94 1.50 3.42
C PHE A 140 25.62 0.23 3.93
N ASN A 141 25.95 0.21 5.21
CA ASN A 141 26.39 -0.97 5.94
C ASN A 141 25.38 -1.27 7.06
N ALA A 142 25.72 -2.22 7.93
CA ALA A 142 24.88 -2.58 9.06
C ALA A 142 24.43 -1.37 9.91
N PRO A 143 25.27 -0.37 10.24
CA PRO A 143 24.83 0.80 11.01
C PRO A 143 23.70 1.58 10.33
N GLU A 144 23.81 1.84 9.03
CA GLU A 144 22.84 2.59 8.26
C GLU A 144 21.51 1.83 8.12
N TYR A 145 21.56 0.51 7.85
CA TYR A 145 20.35 -0.31 7.79
C TYR A 145 19.66 -0.43 9.16
N PHE A 146 20.41 -0.50 10.26
CA PHE A 146 19.83 -0.45 11.60
C PHE A 146 19.11 0.87 11.86
N ALA A 147 19.77 2.00 11.58
CA ALA A 147 19.19 3.33 11.79
C ALA A 147 17.97 3.57 10.88
N LEU A 148 17.99 3.09 9.64
CA LEU A 148 16.86 3.10 8.73
C LEU A 148 15.68 2.26 9.24
N ALA A 149 15.94 1.04 9.74
CA ALA A 149 14.90 0.18 10.30
C ALA A 149 14.26 0.83 11.52
N LEU A 150 15.07 1.43 12.41
CA LEU A 150 14.61 2.18 13.56
C LEU A 150 13.74 3.37 13.15
N PHE A 151 14.17 4.14 12.15
CA PHE A 151 13.39 5.24 11.60
C PHE A 151 12.03 4.76 11.07
N GLY A 152 12.01 3.71 10.25
CA GLY A 152 10.76 3.11 9.74
C GLY A 152 9.83 2.66 10.86
N LEU A 153 10.34 1.95 11.87
CA LEU A 153 9.58 1.51 13.04
C LEU A 153 8.97 2.68 13.82
N THR A 154 9.70 3.78 13.99
CA THR A 154 9.17 4.97 14.68
C THR A 154 8.13 5.72 13.87
N ILE A 155 8.27 5.81 12.54
CA ILE A 155 7.26 6.46 11.70
C ILE A 155 5.94 5.72 11.77
N ILE A 156 5.95 4.39 11.67
CA ILE A 156 4.73 3.57 11.76
C ILE A 156 3.94 3.90 13.03
N SER A 157 4.65 4.13 14.15
CA SER A 157 4.02 4.55 15.40
C SER A 157 3.43 5.95 15.31
N SER A 158 4.18 6.94 14.80
CA SER A 158 3.74 8.34 14.73
C SER A 158 2.58 8.57 13.76
N ILE A 159 2.50 7.73 12.72
CA ILE A 159 1.53 7.81 11.64
C ILE A 159 0.20 7.10 11.93
N SER A 160 0.13 6.20 12.92
CA SER A 160 -1.07 5.41 13.25
C SER A 160 -2.29 6.19 13.78
N GLY A 161 -2.43 7.46 13.43
CA GLY A 161 -3.67 8.22 13.50
C GLY A 161 -4.15 8.50 14.93
N SER A 162 -5.46 8.32 15.14
CA SER A 162 -6.19 8.80 16.33
C SER A 162 -5.66 8.28 17.67
N ASN A 163 -4.85 7.22 17.70
CA ASN A 163 -4.28 6.65 18.92
C ASN A 163 -2.90 6.01 18.67
N LEU A 164 -1.84 6.79 18.94
CA LEU A 164 -0.42 6.37 18.90
C LEU A 164 -0.18 5.02 19.61
N LEU A 165 -0.85 4.78 20.75
CA LEU A 165 -0.67 3.54 21.52
C LEU A 165 -1.11 2.30 20.73
N LYS A 166 -2.15 2.41 19.88
CA LYS A 166 -2.61 1.29 19.07
C LYS A 166 -1.64 0.97 17.94
N GLY A 167 -1.03 2.00 17.34
CA GLY A 167 0.05 1.83 16.37
C GLY A 167 1.28 1.16 16.99
N LEU A 168 1.69 1.63 18.18
CA LEU A 168 2.79 1.03 18.94
C LEU A 168 2.50 -0.41 19.34
N LEU A 169 1.27 -0.70 19.80
CA LEU A 169 0.84 -2.06 20.13
C LEU A 169 0.95 -2.97 18.90
N ALA A 170 0.41 -2.55 17.75
CA ALA A 170 0.49 -3.30 16.51
C ALA A 170 1.94 -3.53 16.06
N GLY A 171 2.78 -2.48 16.09
CA GLY A 171 4.21 -2.61 15.79
C GLY A 171 4.92 -3.57 16.75
N THR A 172 4.60 -3.52 18.05
CA THR A 172 5.19 -4.43 19.05
C THR A 172 4.77 -5.88 18.81
N ILE A 173 3.49 -6.12 18.47
CA ILE A 173 3.01 -7.44 18.07
C ILE A 173 3.83 -7.96 16.88
N GLY A 174 4.01 -7.14 15.84
CA GLY A 174 4.82 -7.50 14.67
C GLY A 174 6.29 -7.81 15.01
N LEU A 175 6.91 -6.98 15.86
CA LEU A 175 8.28 -7.22 16.34
C LEU A 175 8.39 -8.53 17.10
N LEU A 176 7.45 -8.83 18.02
CA LEU A 176 7.46 -10.09 18.78
C LEU A 176 7.35 -11.31 17.86
N ILE A 177 6.44 -11.27 16.88
CA ILE A 177 6.27 -12.34 15.90
C ILE A 177 7.58 -12.56 15.12
N SER A 178 8.26 -11.48 14.76
CA SER A 178 9.52 -11.55 14.00
C SER A 178 10.69 -12.19 14.76
N THR A 179 10.61 -12.27 16.09
CA THR A 179 11.65 -12.93 16.92
C THR A 179 11.49 -14.45 17.02
N VAL A 180 10.34 -14.99 16.60
CA VAL A 180 10.05 -16.43 16.61
C VAL A 180 10.93 -17.13 15.58
N GLY A 181 11.62 -18.19 15.99
CA GLY A 181 12.52 -18.99 15.15
C GLY A 181 13.96 -18.97 15.61
N LEU A 182 14.86 -19.39 14.74
CA LEU A 182 16.29 -19.43 15.03
C LEU A 182 16.87 -18.02 15.07
N ASP A 183 17.69 -17.77 16.09
CA ASP A 183 18.51 -16.57 16.20
C ASP A 183 19.44 -16.43 14.98
N PRO A 184 19.45 -15.29 14.26
CA PRO A 184 20.17 -15.18 12.99
C PRO A 184 21.69 -15.24 13.12
N ILE A 185 22.24 -15.12 14.34
CA ILE A 185 23.68 -15.11 14.58
C ILE A 185 24.13 -16.34 15.36
N ASN A 186 23.44 -16.68 16.44
CA ASN A 186 23.82 -17.79 17.33
C ASN A 186 23.05 -19.10 17.04
N SER A 187 22.08 -19.07 16.12
CA SER A 187 21.21 -20.21 15.79
C SER A 187 20.50 -20.85 16.99
N VAL A 188 20.27 -20.07 18.05
CA VAL A 188 19.52 -20.49 19.23
C VAL A 188 18.02 -20.40 18.91
N PRO A 189 17.21 -21.45 19.17
CA PRO A 189 15.77 -21.39 18.95
C PRO A 189 15.09 -20.45 19.95
N ARG A 190 14.27 -19.52 19.45
CA ARG A 190 13.51 -18.54 20.24
C ARG A 190 12.03 -18.74 20.00
N PHE A 191 11.26 -18.94 21.07
CA PHE A 191 9.80 -19.10 21.02
C PHE A 191 9.30 -20.20 20.07
N THR A 192 10.10 -21.26 19.85
CA THR A 192 9.72 -22.40 18.99
C THR A 192 8.90 -23.45 19.74
N PHE A 193 8.96 -23.46 21.08
CA PHE A 193 8.21 -24.39 21.94
C PHE A 193 8.37 -25.88 21.56
N GLY A 194 9.48 -26.26 20.92
CA GLY A 194 9.73 -27.63 20.44
C GLY A 194 9.01 -28.00 19.14
N VAL A 195 8.27 -27.08 18.52
CA VAL A 195 7.61 -27.28 17.22
C VAL A 195 8.62 -27.01 16.10
N LEU A 196 8.85 -28.01 15.25
CA LEU A 196 9.85 -27.92 14.17
C LEU A 196 9.52 -26.84 13.13
N ASP A 197 8.25 -26.69 12.75
CA ASP A 197 7.82 -25.65 11.80
C ASP A 197 8.14 -24.23 12.28
N LEU A 198 8.27 -24.01 13.59
CA LEU A 198 8.62 -22.71 14.15
C LEU A 198 10.12 -22.40 14.07
N TYR A 199 11.00 -23.35 13.74
CA TYR A 199 12.45 -23.10 13.66
C TYR A 199 12.81 -22.15 12.53
N SER A 200 12.14 -22.25 11.38
CA SER A 200 12.25 -21.29 10.28
C SER A 200 11.59 -19.94 10.55
N GLY A 201 10.96 -19.79 11.72
CA GLY A 201 10.13 -18.66 12.08
C GLY A 201 8.76 -18.70 11.41
N ILE A 202 7.95 -17.69 11.69
CA ILE A 202 6.60 -17.57 11.12
C ILE A 202 6.70 -16.91 9.74
N SER A 203 6.28 -17.63 8.69
CA SER A 203 6.29 -17.10 7.33
C SER A 203 5.41 -15.85 7.23
N ILE A 204 5.96 -14.79 6.64
CA ILE A 204 5.28 -13.49 6.53
C ILE A 204 4.01 -13.56 5.67
N ILE A 205 3.94 -14.52 4.76
CA ILE A 205 2.94 -14.55 3.69
C ILE A 205 1.62 -15.17 4.19
N PRO A 206 1.62 -16.31 4.90
CA PRO A 206 0.45 -16.76 5.65
C PRO A 206 -0.07 -15.69 6.63
N VAL A 207 0.84 -14.96 7.30
CA VAL A 207 0.46 -13.88 8.21
C VAL A 207 -0.26 -12.76 7.47
N LEU A 208 0.25 -12.36 6.31
CA LEU A 208 -0.34 -11.35 5.44
C LEU A 208 -1.71 -11.79 4.91
N ILE A 209 -1.84 -13.03 4.43
CA ILE A 209 -3.11 -13.60 3.98
C ILE A 209 -4.11 -13.60 5.14
N GLY A 210 -3.68 -14.01 6.34
CA GLY A 210 -4.49 -13.94 7.55
C GLY A 210 -4.93 -12.52 7.87
N LEU A 211 -3.97 -11.62 8.10
CA LEU A 211 -4.19 -10.25 8.54
C LEU A 211 -4.98 -9.41 7.54
N PHE A 212 -4.88 -9.62 6.23
CA PHE A 212 -5.56 -8.76 5.25
C PHE A 212 -6.69 -9.45 4.48
N ALA A 213 -6.57 -10.73 4.12
CA ALA A 213 -7.61 -11.43 3.36
C ALA A 213 -8.66 -12.07 4.26
N LEU A 214 -8.23 -12.93 5.20
CA LEU A 214 -9.16 -13.66 6.07
C LEU A 214 -9.85 -12.74 7.08
N SER A 215 -9.12 -11.80 7.70
CA SER A 215 -9.69 -10.85 8.66
C SER A 215 -10.79 -9.97 8.04
N GLU A 216 -10.60 -9.54 6.79
CA GLU A 216 -11.54 -8.71 6.06
C GLU A 216 -12.76 -9.53 5.64
N ALA A 217 -12.55 -10.76 5.16
CA ALA A 217 -13.64 -11.69 4.85
C ALA A 217 -14.54 -11.95 6.09
N LEU A 218 -13.94 -12.12 7.28
CA LEU A 218 -14.67 -12.25 8.54
C LEU A 218 -15.41 -10.96 8.93
N THR A 219 -14.78 -9.80 8.74
CA THR A 219 -15.39 -8.48 8.98
C THR A 219 -16.59 -8.24 8.07
N GLN A 220 -16.51 -8.67 6.82
CA GLN A 220 -17.60 -8.56 5.87
C GLN A 220 -18.77 -9.49 6.21
N LEU A 221 -18.51 -10.71 6.72
CA LEU A 221 -19.58 -11.60 7.18
C LEU A 221 -20.48 -10.95 8.23
N GLU A 222 -19.89 -10.20 9.18
CA GLU A 222 -20.62 -9.50 10.23
C GLU A 222 -21.52 -8.37 9.67
N THR A 223 -21.03 -7.64 8.67
CA THR A 223 -21.73 -6.48 8.10
C THR A 223 -22.80 -6.87 7.07
N VAL A 224 -22.68 -8.01 6.40
CA VAL A 224 -23.66 -8.48 5.41
C VAL A 224 -25.03 -8.81 6.04
N ILE A 225 -25.07 -9.09 7.35
CA ILE A 225 -26.33 -9.34 8.07
C ILE A 225 -27.15 -8.05 8.28
N SER A 226 -26.54 -6.86 8.14
CA SER A 226 -27.17 -5.56 8.42
C SER A 226 -27.43 -4.67 7.20
N ASP A 227 -27.06 -5.09 5.99
CA ASP A 227 -27.02 -4.18 4.84
C ASP A 227 -28.38 -4.03 4.12
N LYS A 228 -28.94 -2.81 4.16
CA LYS A 228 -30.04 -2.42 3.28
C LYS A 228 -29.47 -2.14 1.89
N LYS A 229 -29.99 -2.81 0.84
CA LYS A 229 -29.68 -2.47 -0.56
C LYS A 229 -29.90 -0.97 -0.79
N GLN A 230 -28.83 -0.21 -0.96
CA GLN A 230 -28.94 1.14 -1.51
C GLN A 230 -29.16 1.01 -3.02
N VAL A 231 -30.37 1.34 -3.48
CA VAL A 231 -30.70 1.38 -4.90
C VAL A 231 -30.06 2.62 -5.50
N LEU A 232 -29.13 2.41 -6.43
CA LEU A 232 -28.55 3.50 -7.23
C LEU A 232 -29.65 4.12 -8.10
N ARG A 233 -29.82 5.44 -8.01
CA ARG A 233 -30.70 6.21 -8.90
C ARG A 233 -30.05 6.33 -10.28
N SER A 234 -30.85 6.47 -11.34
CA SER A 234 -30.31 6.84 -12.65
C SER A 234 -29.56 8.18 -12.56
N PHE A 235 -28.39 8.25 -13.19
CA PHE A 235 -27.54 9.45 -13.21
C PHE A 235 -27.21 9.84 -14.64
N SER A 236 -26.87 11.11 -14.83
CA SER A 236 -26.43 11.60 -16.13
C SER A 236 -25.12 10.93 -16.53
N LEU A 237 -25.03 10.46 -17.77
CA LEU A 237 -23.78 9.96 -18.37
C LEU A 237 -22.87 11.09 -18.88
N LYS A 238 -23.18 12.36 -18.56
CA LYS A 238 -22.36 13.50 -18.94
C LYS A 238 -21.01 13.43 -18.21
N MET A 239 -19.96 13.20 -18.98
CA MET A 239 -18.58 13.15 -18.51
C MET A 239 -18.03 14.55 -18.23
N LEU A 240 -16.82 14.58 -17.67
CA LEU A 240 -15.97 15.77 -17.49
C LEU A 240 -15.92 16.63 -18.76
N SER A 241 -16.06 17.95 -18.62
CA SER A 241 -15.86 18.91 -19.71
C SER A 241 -14.39 19.29 -19.89
N ARG A 242 -14.02 19.85 -21.05
CA ARG A 242 -12.66 20.40 -21.27
C ARG A 242 -12.31 21.51 -20.27
N LYS A 243 -13.31 22.27 -19.80
CA LYS A 243 -13.12 23.31 -18.78
C LYS A 243 -12.73 22.68 -17.45
N ASP A 244 -13.44 21.63 -17.05
CA ASP A 244 -13.14 20.91 -15.82
C ASP A 244 -11.73 20.32 -15.87
N LEU A 245 -11.34 19.74 -17.01
CA LEU A 245 -9.99 19.21 -17.19
C LEU A 245 -8.92 20.28 -16.93
N LYS A 246 -9.02 21.43 -17.60
CA LYS A 246 -8.09 22.56 -17.41
C LYS A 246 -8.04 23.05 -15.96
N GLU A 247 -9.16 22.96 -15.24
CA GLU A 247 -9.28 23.41 -13.86
C GLU A 247 -8.65 22.41 -12.86
N ILE A 248 -8.80 21.10 -13.10
CA ILE A 248 -8.26 20.07 -12.20
C ILE A 248 -6.78 19.77 -12.46
N THR A 249 -6.28 19.92 -13.70
CA THR A 249 -4.90 19.51 -14.06
C THR A 249 -3.82 20.07 -13.12
N PRO A 250 -3.78 21.37 -12.78
CA PRO A 250 -2.75 21.88 -11.86
C PRO A 250 -2.82 21.24 -10.47
N THR A 251 -4.04 21.01 -9.99
CA THR A 251 -4.31 20.38 -8.69
C THR A 251 -3.88 18.91 -8.70
N ALA A 252 -4.23 18.19 -9.78
CA ALA A 252 -3.84 16.81 -9.98
C ALA A 252 -2.31 16.67 -10.04
N VAL A 253 -1.62 17.52 -10.80
CA VAL A 253 -0.15 17.47 -10.89
C VAL A 253 0.51 17.74 -9.53
N LYS A 254 0.11 18.83 -8.84
CA LYS A 254 0.64 19.17 -7.51
C LYS A 254 0.41 18.01 -6.52
N SER A 255 -0.80 17.45 -6.51
CA SER A 255 -1.18 16.39 -5.56
C SER A 255 -0.49 15.06 -5.89
N GLY A 256 -0.24 14.75 -7.17
CA GLY A 256 0.52 13.58 -7.58
C GLY A 256 1.97 13.63 -7.09
N VAL A 257 2.61 14.81 -7.17
CA VAL A 257 3.97 15.02 -6.62
C VAL A 257 3.97 14.87 -5.10
N ILE A 258 3.05 15.55 -4.40
CA ILE A 258 2.94 15.45 -2.93
C ILE A 258 2.68 13.99 -2.52
N GLY A 259 1.77 13.31 -3.21
CA GLY A 259 1.44 11.93 -2.92
C GLY A 259 2.61 10.98 -3.16
N THR A 260 3.42 11.20 -4.19
CA THR A 260 4.65 10.42 -4.40
C THR A 260 5.62 10.60 -3.24
N MET A 261 5.84 11.85 -2.79
CA MET A 261 6.75 12.14 -1.68
C MET A 261 6.26 11.53 -0.37
N ILE A 262 4.95 11.58 -0.10
CA ILE A 262 4.34 10.92 1.06
C ILE A 262 4.48 9.40 0.95
N GLY A 263 4.23 8.83 -0.23
CA GLY A 263 4.34 7.40 -0.46
C GLY A 263 5.75 6.85 -0.22
N SER A 264 6.79 7.64 -0.48
CA SER A 264 8.17 7.26 -0.19
C SER A 264 8.52 7.25 1.30
N ILE A 265 7.63 7.74 2.18
CA ILE A 265 7.78 7.67 3.63
C ILE A 265 7.24 6.31 4.11
N PRO A 266 8.07 5.47 4.75
CA PRO A 266 7.63 4.16 5.25
C PRO A 266 6.42 4.24 6.19
N GLY A 267 5.36 3.50 5.87
CA GLY A 267 4.15 3.41 6.67
C GLY A 267 3.15 4.55 6.50
N ALA A 268 3.43 5.57 5.66
CA ALA A 268 2.52 6.71 5.46
C ALA A 268 1.30 6.38 4.60
N GLY A 269 1.49 5.60 3.53
CA GLY A 269 0.39 5.10 2.71
C GLY A 269 -0.48 6.14 2.02
N ALA A 270 -1.46 5.62 1.28
CA ALA A 270 -2.32 6.39 0.39
C ALA A 270 -3.43 7.16 1.13
N ASP A 271 -3.80 6.71 2.33
CA ASP A 271 -4.82 7.33 3.17
C ASP A 271 -4.39 8.70 3.71
N ILE A 272 -3.17 8.78 4.25
CA ILE A 272 -2.62 10.08 4.69
C ILE A 272 -2.44 11.00 3.50
N SER A 273 -1.89 10.48 2.40
CA SER A 273 -1.65 11.26 1.18
C SER A 273 -2.93 11.91 0.66
N SER A 274 -4.02 11.14 0.58
CA SER A 274 -5.32 11.60 0.11
C SER A 274 -5.86 12.77 0.93
N PHE A 275 -5.85 12.66 2.27
CA PHE A 275 -6.28 13.75 3.16
C PHE A 275 -5.34 14.95 3.17
N VAL A 276 -4.02 14.74 3.11
CA VAL A 276 -3.03 15.84 3.05
C VAL A 276 -3.21 16.63 1.75
N CYS A 277 -3.33 15.96 0.61
CA CYS A 277 -3.55 16.60 -0.68
C CYS A 277 -4.89 17.35 -0.72
N TYR A 278 -5.95 16.75 -0.18
CA TYR A 278 -7.25 17.40 -0.03
C TYR A 278 -7.16 18.71 0.77
N ASN A 279 -6.52 18.67 1.93
CA ASN A 279 -6.35 19.84 2.81
C ASN A 279 -5.43 20.90 2.20
N GLU A 280 -4.36 20.50 1.51
CA GLU A 280 -3.50 21.40 0.75
C GLU A 280 -4.25 22.11 -0.36
N ALA A 281 -5.08 21.39 -1.12
CA ALA A 281 -5.90 21.95 -2.18
C ALA A 281 -6.94 22.93 -1.62
N LYS A 282 -7.58 22.59 -0.49
CA LYS A 282 -8.51 23.48 0.22
C LYS A 282 -7.83 24.76 0.67
N ARG A 283 -6.65 24.64 1.30
CA ARG A 283 -5.88 25.79 1.79
C ARG A 283 -5.39 26.71 0.67
N ALA A 284 -5.04 26.14 -0.48
CA ALA A 284 -4.60 26.89 -1.66
C ALA A 284 -5.75 27.41 -2.54
N SER A 285 -7.00 27.02 -2.26
CA SER A 285 -8.15 27.41 -3.06
C SER A 285 -8.56 28.85 -2.78
N LYS A 286 -9.04 29.54 -3.83
CA LYS A 286 -9.74 30.82 -3.70
C LYS A 286 -11.15 30.66 -3.12
N ASN A 287 -11.74 29.48 -3.30
CA ASN A 287 -13.09 29.11 -2.87
C ASN A 287 -13.01 27.89 -1.93
N PRO A 288 -12.50 28.01 -0.69
CA PRO A 288 -12.39 26.90 0.25
C PRO A 288 -13.75 26.34 0.73
N GLU A 289 -14.83 27.09 0.59
CA GLU A 289 -16.20 26.73 0.96
C GLU A 289 -16.83 25.66 0.06
N GLU A 290 -16.33 25.48 -1.16
CA GLU A 290 -16.79 24.42 -2.07
C GLU A 290 -16.35 23.02 -1.61
N PHE A 291 -15.31 22.91 -0.78
CA PHE A 291 -14.73 21.64 -0.33
C PHE A 291 -15.63 20.96 0.71
N GLY A 292 -16.10 19.77 0.38
CA GLY A 292 -17.11 18.99 1.12
C GLY A 292 -18.51 19.19 0.53
N ASN A 293 -18.66 20.10 -0.42
CA ASN A 293 -19.93 20.46 -1.08
C ASN A 293 -19.91 20.14 -2.58
N GLY A 294 -18.99 19.29 -3.04
CA GLY A 294 -18.88 18.86 -4.44
C GLY A 294 -17.77 19.58 -5.23
N SER A 295 -16.69 20.00 -4.57
CA SER A 295 -15.53 20.58 -5.24
C SER A 295 -14.82 19.58 -6.16
N ILE A 296 -14.73 19.92 -7.45
CA ILE A 296 -13.97 19.11 -8.41
C ILE A 296 -12.46 19.11 -8.12
N LYS A 297 -11.95 20.19 -7.50
CA LYS A 297 -10.54 20.28 -7.06
C LYS A 297 -10.29 19.44 -5.83
N GLY A 298 -11.24 19.42 -4.88
CA GLY A 298 -11.19 18.56 -3.70
C GLY A 298 -11.11 17.08 -4.10
N LEU A 299 -12.03 16.63 -4.96
CA LEU A 299 -12.01 15.27 -5.48
C LEU A 299 -10.71 14.98 -6.26
N SER A 300 -10.29 15.87 -7.16
CA SER A 300 -9.06 15.67 -7.94
C SER A 300 -7.80 15.57 -7.07
N ALA A 301 -7.70 16.40 -6.02
CA ALA A 301 -6.57 16.38 -5.10
C ALA A 301 -6.47 15.07 -4.32
N ALA A 302 -7.60 14.60 -3.77
CA ALA A 302 -7.66 13.32 -3.06
C ALA A 302 -7.26 12.16 -3.98
N GLU A 303 -7.84 12.10 -5.18
CA GLU A 303 -7.62 11.00 -6.13
C GLU A 303 -6.19 10.97 -6.69
N SER A 304 -5.64 12.13 -7.05
CA SER A 304 -4.26 12.20 -7.53
C SER A 304 -3.24 11.96 -6.42
N GLY A 305 -3.50 12.46 -5.20
CA GLY A 305 -2.66 12.17 -4.03
C GLY A 305 -2.64 10.69 -3.67
N ASN A 306 -3.82 10.06 -3.65
CA ASN A 306 -4.00 8.62 -3.42
C ASN A 306 -3.17 7.79 -4.43
N ASN A 307 -3.36 8.02 -5.73
CA ASN A 307 -2.64 7.26 -6.77
C ASN A 307 -1.17 7.67 -6.91
N GLY A 308 -0.81 8.88 -6.45
CA GLY A 308 0.57 9.33 -6.32
C GLY A 308 1.42 8.43 -5.41
N VAL A 309 0.79 7.74 -4.46
CA VAL A 309 1.49 6.81 -3.56
C VAL A 309 1.92 5.52 -4.26
N THR A 310 1.25 5.12 -5.34
CA THR A 310 1.52 3.81 -5.98
C THR A 310 2.97 3.64 -6.41
N GLY A 311 3.55 4.62 -7.12
CA GLY A 311 4.98 4.64 -7.42
C GLY A 311 5.84 5.05 -6.23
N GLY A 312 5.37 6.01 -5.42
CA GLY A 312 6.11 6.52 -4.26
C GLY A 312 6.47 5.45 -3.24
N ALA A 313 5.53 4.54 -2.94
CA ALA A 313 5.71 3.44 -1.99
C ALA A 313 6.67 2.34 -2.49
N LEU A 314 6.86 2.26 -3.81
CA LEU A 314 7.80 1.31 -4.41
C LEU A 314 9.23 1.82 -4.42
N VAL A 315 9.45 3.15 -4.29
CA VAL A 315 10.80 3.73 -4.22
C VAL A 315 11.61 3.10 -3.08
N PRO A 316 11.22 3.21 -1.79
CA PRO A 316 11.98 2.60 -0.70
C PRO A 316 11.90 1.07 -0.72
N LEU A 317 10.81 0.49 -1.23
CA LEU A 317 10.65 -0.96 -1.32
C LEU A 317 11.73 -1.57 -2.22
N LEU A 318 11.83 -1.12 -3.46
CA LEU A 318 12.73 -1.70 -4.45
C LEU A 318 14.19 -1.36 -4.15
N THR A 319 14.45 -0.18 -3.57
CA THR A 319 15.82 0.34 -3.37
C THR A 319 16.42 0.00 -2.02
N LEU A 320 15.62 -0.09 -0.96
CA LEU A 320 16.07 -0.30 0.42
C LEU A 320 15.45 -1.54 1.08
N GLY A 321 14.49 -2.21 0.44
CA GLY A 321 13.74 -3.31 1.04
C GLY A 321 12.72 -2.86 2.09
N VAL A 322 12.39 -1.57 2.16
CA VAL A 322 11.50 -0.99 3.17
C VAL A 322 10.16 -0.60 2.53
N PRO A 323 9.04 -1.24 2.89
CA PRO A 323 7.74 -0.90 2.32
C PRO A 323 7.28 0.52 2.65
N GLY A 324 6.78 1.24 1.64
CA GLY A 324 6.12 2.53 1.84
C GLY A 324 4.73 2.43 2.48
N ASP A 325 4.02 1.34 2.22
CA ASP A 325 2.68 1.10 2.74
C ASP A 325 2.35 -0.41 2.85
N ALA A 326 1.09 -0.71 3.21
CA ALA A 326 0.64 -2.09 3.36
C ALA A 326 0.68 -2.89 2.06
N VAL A 327 0.35 -2.27 0.90
CA VAL A 327 0.37 -2.97 -0.39
C VAL A 327 1.80 -3.26 -0.82
N ALA A 328 2.71 -2.30 -0.65
CA ALA A 328 4.14 -2.48 -0.87
C ALA A 328 4.72 -3.59 0.02
N ALA A 329 4.22 -3.77 1.25
CA ALA A 329 4.64 -4.86 2.12
C ALA A 329 4.16 -6.23 1.59
N VAL A 330 2.99 -6.29 0.94
CA VAL A 330 2.57 -7.50 0.21
C VAL A 330 3.45 -7.78 -1.00
N LEU A 331 3.76 -6.74 -1.78
CA LEU A 331 4.65 -6.83 -2.93
C LEU A 331 6.08 -7.23 -2.54
N LEU A 332 6.54 -6.85 -1.34
CA LEU A 332 7.80 -7.36 -0.76
C LEU A 332 7.76 -8.89 -0.64
N GLY A 333 6.69 -9.43 -0.05
CA GLY A 333 6.49 -10.88 0.06
C GLY A 333 6.48 -11.55 -1.31
N ALA A 334 5.85 -10.93 -2.30
CA ALA A 334 5.84 -11.41 -3.68
C ALA A 334 7.25 -11.46 -4.31
N LEU A 335 8.06 -10.41 -4.13
CA LEU A 335 9.45 -10.38 -4.60
C LEU A 335 10.25 -11.52 -3.99
N VAL A 336 10.13 -11.74 -2.68
CA VAL A 336 10.87 -12.79 -1.95
C VAL A 336 10.46 -14.18 -2.43
N ILE A 337 9.17 -14.45 -2.68
CA ILE A 337 8.72 -15.73 -3.28
C ILE A 337 9.35 -15.95 -4.64
N GLN A 338 9.44 -14.88 -5.44
CA GLN A 338 10.03 -14.92 -6.77
C GLN A 338 11.57 -15.06 -6.73
N GLY A 339 12.17 -15.26 -5.56
CA GLY A 339 13.61 -15.37 -5.38
C GLY A 339 14.35 -14.04 -5.51
N LEU A 340 13.64 -12.92 -5.49
CA LEU A 340 14.20 -11.58 -5.66
C LEU A 340 14.43 -10.94 -4.29
N SER A 341 15.66 -10.48 -4.08
CA SER A 341 16.02 -9.72 -2.89
C SER A 341 15.93 -8.22 -3.21
N PRO A 342 14.95 -7.50 -2.64
CA PRO A 342 14.85 -6.06 -2.81
C PRO A 342 16.01 -5.35 -2.13
N GLY A 343 16.39 -4.20 -2.67
CA GLY A 343 17.60 -3.48 -2.27
C GLY A 343 18.38 -2.98 -3.48
N PRO A 344 19.53 -2.34 -3.26
CA PRO A 344 20.28 -1.70 -4.33
C PRO A 344 20.81 -2.70 -5.38
N LEU A 345 21.10 -3.94 -4.95
CA LEU A 345 21.60 -5.00 -5.83
C LEU A 345 20.55 -5.54 -6.80
N LEU A 346 19.25 -5.34 -6.53
CA LEU A 346 18.18 -5.72 -7.46
C LEU A 346 18.33 -5.01 -8.82
N PHE A 347 18.76 -3.74 -8.78
CA PHE A 347 19.01 -2.93 -9.99
C PHE A 347 20.24 -3.39 -10.78
N THR A 348 21.12 -4.16 -10.16
CA THR A 348 22.33 -4.71 -10.77
C THR A 348 22.10 -6.12 -11.31
N TYR A 349 21.48 -7.00 -10.52
CA TYR A 349 21.31 -8.41 -10.87
C TYR A 349 20.02 -8.71 -11.64
N SER A 350 19.00 -7.87 -11.50
CA SER A 350 17.70 -8.08 -12.16
C SER A 350 17.15 -6.80 -12.79
N PRO A 351 17.96 -6.06 -13.59
CA PRO A 351 17.51 -4.80 -14.18
C PRO A 351 16.26 -5.00 -15.05
N ASP A 352 16.18 -6.09 -15.82
CA ASP A 352 15.05 -6.34 -16.72
C ASP A 352 13.72 -6.46 -15.97
N ILE A 353 13.72 -7.05 -14.76
CA ILE A 353 12.53 -7.12 -13.91
C ILE A 353 12.16 -5.74 -13.38
N VAL A 354 13.13 -4.98 -12.88
CA VAL A 354 12.90 -3.64 -12.33
C VAL A 354 12.32 -2.69 -13.39
N TYR A 355 12.96 -2.62 -14.56
CA TYR A 355 12.49 -1.77 -15.65
C TYR A 355 11.24 -2.34 -16.32
N GLY A 356 11.02 -3.65 -16.29
CA GLY A 356 9.75 -4.29 -16.64
C GLY A 356 8.61 -3.79 -15.75
N ILE A 357 8.79 -3.78 -14.42
CA ILE A 357 7.82 -3.21 -13.48
C ILE A 357 7.56 -1.73 -13.78
N PHE A 358 8.61 -0.93 -13.95
CA PHE A 358 8.46 0.51 -14.24
C PHE A 358 7.65 0.77 -15.51
N SER A 359 7.97 0.09 -16.60
CA SER A 359 7.27 0.24 -17.86
C SER A 359 5.84 -0.30 -17.79
N SER A 360 5.62 -1.43 -17.12
CA SER A 360 4.28 -1.97 -16.87
C SER A 360 3.44 -1.07 -15.98
N MET A 361 4.02 -0.28 -15.07
CA MET A 361 3.28 0.73 -14.32
C MET A 361 2.82 1.89 -15.21
N LEU A 362 3.64 2.34 -16.16
CA LEU A 362 3.24 3.37 -17.13
C LEU A 362 2.07 2.87 -17.99
N VAL A 363 2.22 1.67 -18.57
CA VAL A 363 1.16 1.03 -19.38
C VAL A 363 -0.07 0.73 -18.53
N GLY A 364 0.11 0.24 -17.31
CA GLY A 364 -0.97 -0.11 -16.37
C GLY A 364 -1.83 1.10 -16.01
N ASN A 365 -1.21 2.27 -15.80
CA ASN A 365 -1.95 3.51 -15.58
C ASN A 365 -2.77 3.92 -16.82
N ILE A 366 -2.23 3.74 -18.03
CA ILE A 366 -2.98 3.99 -19.28
C ILE A 366 -4.17 3.02 -19.38
N ILE A 367 -3.96 1.74 -19.13
CA ILE A 367 -5.03 0.73 -19.10
C ILE A 367 -6.10 1.11 -18.06
N MET A 368 -5.68 1.49 -16.85
CA MET A 368 -6.57 1.91 -15.77
C MET A 368 -7.42 3.12 -16.18
N LEU A 369 -6.85 4.11 -16.89
CA LEU A 369 -7.62 5.23 -17.42
C LEU A 369 -8.66 4.77 -18.45
N ILE A 370 -8.26 3.92 -19.41
CA ILE A 370 -9.15 3.44 -20.47
C ILE A 370 -10.30 2.63 -19.86
N VAL A 371 -9.98 1.63 -19.04
CA VAL A 371 -10.97 0.79 -18.33
C VAL A 371 -11.81 1.64 -17.40
N GLY A 372 -11.20 2.61 -16.73
CA GLY A 372 -11.85 3.57 -15.83
C GLY A 372 -12.96 4.35 -16.52
N LEU A 373 -12.65 4.98 -17.66
CA LEU A 373 -13.58 5.82 -18.41
C LEU A 373 -14.65 5.02 -19.16
N VAL A 374 -14.27 3.90 -19.79
CA VAL A 374 -15.22 3.00 -20.47
C VAL A 374 -16.15 2.30 -19.47
N GLY A 375 -15.60 1.95 -18.30
CA GLY A 375 -16.26 1.25 -17.21
C GLY A 375 -17.34 2.04 -16.48
N ILE A 376 -17.41 3.37 -16.64
CA ILE A 376 -18.37 4.25 -15.92
C ILE A 376 -19.82 3.75 -16.04
N ARG A 377 -20.20 3.21 -17.20
CA ARG A 377 -21.56 2.67 -17.44
C ARG A 377 -21.82 1.34 -16.72
N PHE A 378 -20.77 0.61 -16.36
CA PHE A 378 -20.82 -0.73 -15.79
C PHE A 378 -20.55 -0.75 -14.29
N PHE A 379 -19.91 0.28 -13.73
CA PHE A 379 -19.55 0.34 -12.31
C PHE A 379 -20.73 0.15 -11.35
N CYS A 380 -21.92 0.61 -11.72
CA CYS A 380 -23.13 0.35 -10.93
C CYS A 380 -23.45 -1.13 -10.80
N LYS A 381 -23.18 -1.94 -11.85
CA LYS A 381 -23.35 -3.40 -11.79
C LYS A 381 -22.25 -4.09 -10.98
N ILE A 382 -21.02 -3.57 -11.02
CA ILE A 382 -19.89 -4.12 -10.25
C ILE A 382 -20.15 -3.97 -8.75
N ILE A 383 -20.69 -2.83 -8.34
CA ILE A 383 -21.08 -2.57 -6.96
C ILE A 383 -22.20 -3.49 -6.46
N GLU A 384 -23.07 -3.94 -7.37
CA GLU A 384 -24.19 -4.85 -7.06
C GLU A 384 -23.76 -6.31 -6.87
N ILE A 385 -22.49 -6.65 -7.11
CA ILE A 385 -21.97 -8.01 -6.90
C ILE A 385 -22.18 -8.39 -5.42
N PRO A 386 -22.91 -9.49 -5.14
CA PRO A 386 -23.19 -9.87 -3.76
C PRO A 386 -21.92 -10.22 -3.00
N ARG A 387 -21.63 -9.49 -1.92
CA ARG A 387 -20.51 -9.80 -1.01
C ARG A 387 -20.58 -11.24 -0.47
N LEU A 388 -21.79 -11.78 -0.35
CA LEU A 388 -22.06 -13.18 0.05
C LEU A 388 -21.40 -14.21 -0.88
N LEU A 389 -21.15 -13.88 -2.15
CA LEU A 389 -20.44 -14.76 -3.10
C LEU A 389 -18.91 -14.58 -3.03
N MET A 390 -18.44 -13.37 -2.70
CA MET A 390 -17.00 -13.06 -2.64
C MET A 390 -16.36 -13.70 -1.41
N ILE A 391 -17.02 -13.67 -0.25
CA ILE A 391 -16.45 -14.16 1.00
C ILE A 391 -15.99 -15.64 0.90
N PRO A 392 -16.81 -16.61 0.43
CA PRO A 392 -16.35 -17.99 0.29
C PRO A 392 -15.16 -18.14 -0.67
N VAL A 393 -15.14 -17.36 -1.76
CA VAL A 393 -14.04 -17.37 -2.74
C VAL A 393 -12.75 -16.85 -2.08
N ILE A 394 -12.83 -15.74 -1.33
CA ILE A 394 -11.69 -15.16 -0.61
C ILE A 394 -11.15 -16.16 0.42
N MET A 395 -12.04 -16.77 1.22
CA MET A 395 -11.66 -17.76 2.23
C MET A 395 -10.96 -18.96 1.59
N PHE A 396 -11.52 -19.48 0.49
CA PHE A 396 -10.96 -20.60 -0.26
C PHE A 396 -9.58 -20.28 -0.85
N LEU A 397 -9.46 -19.16 -1.56
CA LEU A 397 -8.19 -18.71 -2.15
C LEU A 397 -7.14 -18.41 -1.09
N SER A 398 -7.53 -17.90 0.08
CA SER A 398 -6.63 -17.63 1.20
C SER A 398 -6.07 -18.92 1.81
N ILE A 399 -6.91 -19.95 1.99
CA ILE A 399 -6.48 -21.25 2.52
C ILE A 399 -5.53 -21.94 1.51
N ILE A 400 -5.88 -21.96 0.23
CA ILE A 400 -5.02 -22.51 -0.82
C ILE A 400 -3.71 -21.72 -0.89
N GLY A 401 -3.80 -20.40 -0.83
CA GLY A 401 -2.63 -19.51 -0.88
C GLY A 401 -1.65 -19.74 0.26
N ALA A 402 -2.16 -19.91 1.48
CA ALA A 402 -1.32 -20.22 2.64
C ALA A 402 -0.64 -21.59 2.49
N TYR A 403 -1.35 -22.58 1.97
CA TYR A 403 -0.80 -23.92 1.74
C TYR A 403 0.25 -23.95 0.62
N ALA A 404 -0.01 -23.27 -0.50
CA ALA A 404 0.77 -23.42 -1.74
C ALA A 404 2.23 -22.96 -1.65
N ILE A 405 2.60 -22.19 -0.62
CA ILE A 405 3.95 -21.63 -0.46
C ILE A 405 4.94 -22.72 -0.05
N ASN A 406 4.67 -23.38 1.08
CA ASN A 406 5.54 -24.40 1.65
C ASN A 406 4.95 -25.80 1.59
N ASN A 407 3.77 -25.98 0.97
CA ASN A 407 2.96 -27.19 1.06
C ASN A 407 2.73 -27.64 2.52
N SER A 408 2.51 -26.66 3.41
CA SER A 408 2.45 -26.89 4.85
C SER A 408 1.05 -26.60 5.42
N MET A 409 0.54 -27.56 6.18
CA MET A 409 -0.70 -27.37 6.97
C MET A 409 -0.48 -26.40 8.14
N PHE A 410 0.76 -26.26 8.62
CA PHE A 410 1.11 -25.30 9.65
C PHE A 410 0.83 -23.87 9.17
N ASP A 411 1.19 -23.55 7.92
CA ASP A 411 0.95 -22.24 7.33
C ASP A 411 -0.54 -21.90 7.18
N ILE A 412 -1.39 -22.90 6.90
CA ILE A 412 -2.85 -22.71 6.94
C ILE A 412 -3.28 -22.32 8.36
N GLY A 413 -2.78 -23.02 9.39
CA GLY A 413 -3.05 -22.70 10.79
C GLY A 413 -2.62 -21.29 11.16
N VAL A 414 -1.42 -20.87 10.72
CA VAL A 414 -0.93 -19.49 10.88
C VAL A 414 -1.88 -18.49 10.22
N ALA A 415 -2.27 -18.71 8.97
CA ALA A 415 -3.18 -17.81 8.26
C ALA A 415 -4.54 -17.67 8.99
N ILE A 416 -5.11 -18.78 9.46
CA ILE A 416 -6.37 -18.76 10.21
C ILE A 416 -6.22 -18.01 11.54
N PHE A 417 -5.14 -18.28 12.30
CA PHE A 417 -4.86 -17.58 13.56
C PHE A 417 -4.74 -16.08 13.34
N PHE A 418 -3.96 -15.65 12.35
CA PHE A 418 -3.79 -14.24 12.03
C PHE A 418 -5.04 -13.61 11.41
N GLY A 419 -5.90 -14.39 10.75
CA GLY A 419 -7.23 -13.97 10.32
C GLY A 419 -8.14 -13.60 11.49
N LEU A 420 -8.21 -14.47 12.50
CA LEU A 420 -8.98 -14.24 13.72
C LEU A 420 -8.40 -13.08 14.55
N LEU A 421 -7.07 -13.02 14.67
CA LEU A 421 -6.38 -11.93 15.36
C LEU A 421 -6.65 -10.60 14.65
N GLY A 422 -6.47 -10.54 13.33
CA GLY A 422 -6.72 -9.36 12.52
C GLY A 422 -8.16 -8.87 12.65
N PHE A 423 -9.13 -9.78 12.55
CA PHE A 423 -10.56 -9.48 12.75
C PHE A 423 -10.81 -8.85 14.13
N THR A 424 -10.21 -9.42 15.18
CA THR A 424 -10.33 -8.90 16.55
C THR A 424 -9.69 -7.52 16.69
N LEU A 425 -8.50 -7.31 16.13
CA LEU A 425 -7.78 -6.04 16.17
C LEU A 425 -8.53 -4.93 15.43
N ILE A 426 -9.17 -5.23 14.29
CA ILE A 426 -10.04 -4.30 13.57
C ILE A 426 -11.19 -3.83 14.48
N LYS A 427 -11.84 -4.73 15.24
CA LYS A 427 -12.88 -4.34 16.20
C LYS A 427 -12.38 -3.39 17.28
N PHE A 428 -11.16 -3.59 17.75
CA PHE A 428 -10.49 -2.67 18.67
C PHE A 428 -9.93 -1.41 17.99
N ARG A 429 -10.13 -1.22 16.68
CA ARG A 429 -9.58 -0.12 15.87
C ARG A 429 -8.05 -0.05 15.96
N VAL A 430 -7.39 -1.19 16.02
CA VAL A 430 -5.94 -1.32 15.94
C VAL A 430 -5.57 -1.49 14.46
N PRO A 431 -4.68 -0.64 13.91
CA PRO A 431 -4.26 -0.76 12.52
C PRO A 431 -3.44 -2.03 12.30
N LEU A 432 -3.69 -2.75 11.20
CA LEU A 432 -3.00 -4.00 10.88
C LEU A 432 -1.67 -3.80 10.14
N SER A 433 -1.58 -2.77 9.31
CA SER A 433 -0.38 -2.44 8.51
C SER A 433 0.90 -2.32 9.34
N PRO A 434 0.89 -1.69 10.54
CA PRO A 434 2.05 -1.66 11.43
C PRO A 434 2.60 -3.04 11.82
N ILE A 435 1.75 -4.06 11.96
CA ILE A 435 2.17 -5.42 12.31
C ILE A 435 3.07 -5.97 11.20
N LEU A 436 2.59 -5.90 9.95
CA LEU A 436 3.31 -6.44 8.80
C LEU A 436 4.63 -5.70 8.57
N ILE A 437 4.62 -4.37 8.62
CA ILE A 437 5.85 -3.59 8.40
C ILE A 437 6.85 -3.84 9.54
N ALA A 438 6.39 -3.98 10.79
CA ALA A 438 7.26 -4.33 11.91
C ALA A 438 7.83 -5.75 11.80
N MET A 439 7.08 -6.70 11.24
CA MET A 439 7.60 -8.04 10.96
C MET A 439 8.72 -8.05 9.92
N ILE A 440 8.72 -7.09 8.99
CA ILE A 440 9.77 -6.92 7.98
C ILE A 440 10.97 -6.17 8.57
N LEU A 441 10.71 -5.07 9.27
CA LEU A 441 11.77 -4.21 9.81
C LEU A 441 12.42 -4.77 11.08
N GLY A 442 11.75 -5.65 11.83
CA GLY A 442 12.28 -6.27 13.04
C GLY A 442 13.56 -7.07 12.80
N PRO A 443 13.55 -8.08 11.91
CA PRO A 443 14.75 -8.85 11.57
C PRO A 443 15.86 -7.99 10.97
N MET A 444 15.48 -6.99 10.16
CA MET A 444 16.41 -5.99 9.62
C MET A 444 17.06 -5.17 10.74
N ALA A 445 16.29 -4.69 11.72
CA ALA A 445 16.83 -3.95 12.86
C ALA A 445 17.72 -4.85 13.74
N GLU A 446 17.25 -6.03 14.12
CA GLU A 446 17.96 -6.93 15.02
C GLU A 446 19.31 -7.39 14.43
N THR A 447 19.28 -7.88 13.19
CA THR A 447 20.47 -8.41 12.53
C THR A 447 21.51 -7.31 12.33
N ASN A 448 21.07 -6.13 11.89
CA ASN A 448 21.99 -5.03 11.62
C ASN A 448 22.49 -4.35 12.91
N LEU A 449 21.68 -4.29 13.96
CA LEU A 449 22.14 -3.84 15.28
C LEU A 449 23.28 -4.73 15.77
N ARG A 450 23.07 -6.05 15.75
CA ARG A 450 24.06 -6.99 16.28
C ARG A 450 25.32 -7.03 15.44
N LYS A 451 25.19 -6.99 14.10
CA LYS A 451 26.35 -6.81 13.20
C LYS A 451 27.12 -5.52 13.52
N SER A 452 26.42 -4.41 13.77
CA SER A 452 27.05 -3.14 14.11
C SER A 452 27.77 -3.21 15.45
N LEU A 453 27.15 -3.79 16.49
CA LEU A 453 27.79 -3.99 17.78
C LEU A 453 29.02 -4.87 17.68
N LEU A 454 29.02 -5.92 16.86
CA LEU A 454 30.20 -6.76 16.64
C LEU A 454 31.32 -5.99 15.92
N LEU A 455 30.99 -5.21 14.89
CA LEU A 455 31.96 -4.41 14.14
C LEU A 455 32.59 -3.28 14.97
N TYR A 456 31.88 -2.79 15.98
CA TYR A 456 32.32 -1.70 16.85
C TYR A 456 32.65 -2.20 18.27
N GLU A 457 32.91 -3.50 18.45
CA GLU A 457 33.35 -4.10 19.72
C GLU A 457 32.44 -3.76 20.93
N GLY A 458 31.13 -3.69 20.70
CA GLY A 458 30.11 -3.37 21.69
C GLY A 458 29.82 -1.87 21.86
N SER A 459 30.59 -1.00 21.21
CA SER A 459 30.35 0.45 21.22
C SER A 459 29.13 0.83 20.37
N TRP A 460 28.36 1.81 20.85
CA TRP A 460 27.26 2.43 20.10
C TRP A 460 27.71 3.62 19.24
N SER A 461 29.02 3.86 19.13
CA SER A 461 29.57 5.03 18.43
C SER A 461 29.20 5.07 16.95
N PHE A 462 28.90 3.91 16.35
CA PHE A 462 28.39 3.82 14.97
C PHE A 462 27.13 4.66 14.69
N LEU A 463 26.35 5.02 15.72
CA LEU A 463 25.18 5.89 15.57
C LEU A 463 25.54 7.35 15.27
N TYR A 464 26.72 7.81 15.64
CA TYR A 464 27.17 9.19 15.41
C TYR A 464 28.45 9.30 14.57
N ASP A 465 29.27 8.25 14.49
CA ASP A 465 30.48 8.21 13.65
C ASP A 465 30.16 8.09 12.16
N ARG A 466 29.02 7.47 11.81
CA ARG A 466 28.56 7.27 10.44
C ARG A 466 27.55 8.37 10.07
N PRO A 467 27.85 9.28 9.12
CA PRO A 467 26.96 10.40 8.80
C PRO A 467 25.55 10.00 8.37
N ILE A 468 25.42 8.90 7.61
CA ILE A 468 24.13 8.40 7.12
C ILE A 468 23.32 7.79 8.28
N ALA A 469 23.95 7.03 9.17
CA ALA A 469 23.29 6.51 10.36
C ALA A 469 22.82 7.65 11.27
N LEU A 470 23.69 8.64 11.51
CA LEU A 470 23.36 9.84 12.30
C LEU A 470 22.18 10.60 11.70
N PHE A 471 22.11 10.74 10.38
CA PHE A 471 20.97 11.36 9.70
C PHE A 471 19.65 10.64 10.05
N PHE A 472 19.60 9.30 9.92
CA PHE A 472 18.40 8.54 10.30
C PHE A 472 18.10 8.56 11.80
N VAL A 473 19.11 8.62 12.65
CA VAL A 473 18.93 8.78 14.10
C VAL A 473 18.28 10.14 14.41
N VAL A 474 18.76 11.23 13.79
CA VAL A 474 18.17 12.56 13.94
C VAL A 474 16.73 12.58 13.45
N LEU A 475 16.44 11.95 12.31
CA LEU A 475 15.06 11.82 11.80
C LEU A 475 14.16 11.01 12.73
N THR A 476 14.68 9.92 13.30
CA THR A 476 14.01 9.11 14.32
C THR A 476 13.64 9.97 15.53
N LEU A 477 14.60 10.70 16.08
CA LEU A 477 14.38 11.58 17.24
C LEU A 477 13.37 12.69 16.92
N PHE A 478 13.45 13.27 15.73
CA PHE A 478 12.50 14.28 15.25
C PHE A 478 11.08 13.70 15.10
N SER A 479 10.94 12.52 14.52
CA SER A 479 9.66 11.79 14.39
C SER A 479 9.03 11.52 15.76
N VAL A 480 9.82 11.03 16.72
CA VAL A 480 9.35 10.78 18.09
C VAL A 480 8.94 12.08 18.79
N TYR A 481 9.77 13.12 18.70
CA TYR A 481 9.48 14.42 19.31
C TYR A 481 8.17 15.04 18.77
N THR A 482 7.99 15.03 17.45
CA THR A 482 6.78 15.55 16.81
C THR A 482 5.55 14.73 17.18
N ALA A 483 5.65 13.39 17.24
CA ALA A 483 4.57 12.52 17.67
C ALA A 483 4.13 12.78 19.13
N ILE A 484 5.09 12.97 20.03
CA ILE A 484 4.81 13.30 21.45
C ILE A 484 4.13 14.67 21.54
N ARG A 485 4.69 15.70 20.89
CA ARG A 485 4.13 17.07 20.91
C ARG A 485 2.71 17.13 20.37
N PHE A 486 2.44 16.41 19.27
CA PHE A 486 1.11 16.36 18.67
C PHE A 486 0.08 15.74 19.62
N ASN A 487 0.44 14.62 20.27
CA ASN A 487 -0.44 13.98 21.26
C ASN A 487 -0.66 14.83 22.52
N MET A 488 0.35 15.57 22.98
CA MET A 488 0.19 16.49 24.10
C MET A 488 -0.80 17.61 23.79
N LYS A 489 -0.70 18.25 22.61
CA LYS A 489 -1.63 19.32 22.19
C LYS A 489 -3.07 18.83 22.07
N LYS A 490 -3.27 17.60 21.59
CA LYS A 490 -4.61 16.99 21.44
C LYS A 490 -5.28 16.71 22.79
N LYS A 491 -4.51 16.40 23.85
CA LYS A 491 -5.03 16.25 25.21
C LYS A 491 -5.46 17.60 25.82
N THR A 492 -4.82 18.71 25.45
CA THR A 492 -5.17 20.05 25.96
C THR A 492 -6.44 20.60 25.33
N SER A 493 -6.70 20.35 24.04
CA SER A 493 -7.90 20.83 23.33
C SER A 493 -9.18 20.05 23.64
N VAL A 494 -9.11 18.91 24.31
CA VAL A 494 -10.28 18.12 24.78
C VAL A 494 -10.68 18.51 26.21
N LYS A 495 -9.84 19.31 26.89
CA LYS A 495 -10.10 19.84 28.24
C LYS A 495 -10.56 21.30 28.27
N SER A 496 -10.61 21.97 27.12
CA SER A 496 -11.21 23.29 26.90
C SER A 496 -12.53 23.13 26.16
#